data_AF-T1B452-F1
#
_entry.id   AF-T1B452-F1
#
_cell.length_a   1.000
_cell.length_b   1.000
_cell.length_c   1.000
_cell.angle_alpha   90.00
_cell.angle_beta   90.00
_cell.angle_gamma   90.00
#
_symmetry.space_group_name_H-M   'P 1'
#
loop_
_entity.id
_entity.type
_entity.pdbx_description
1 polymer ?
#
loop_
_entity_poly.entity_id
_entity_poly.type
_entity_poly.pdbx_seq_one_letter_code
_entity_poly.pdbx_strand_id
1 'polypeptide(L)'
;VEHLSLTSPRHVRLFGKGSKERLCPLWRETAEALAALRTVREGHADQRVFCNRKGAGLTRDGAAYLLRKYMALAARTSPALRRRRIAPHVLRHSCAVALLQAGVDITVIRDYLGHATIATTSRYVATNLQMKRDALEQFWDQSGLASTHTRPWRPKPDVLAYLASV
;
A
#
# COMPACT_ATOMS: atom_id res chain seq x y z
N VAL A 1 -7.11 4.32 27.15
CA VAL A 1 -6.08 4.22 26.08
C VAL A 1 -5.77 2.74 25.80
N GLU A 2 -6.80 1.95 25.53
CA GLU A 2 -6.68 0.47 25.53
C GLU A 2 -6.40 -0.13 24.15
N HIS A 3 -6.22 0.73 23.14
CA HIS A 3 -6.20 0.33 21.74
C HIS A 3 -4.91 0.72 21.01
N LEU A 4 -3.91 1.28 21.69
CA LEU A 4 -2.66 1.75 21.07
C LEU A 4 -1.45 1.38 21.92
N SER A 5 -0.59 0.52 21.39
CA SER A 5 0.72 0.19 21.95
C SER A 5 1.83 0.82 21.09
N LEU A 6 2.57 1.76 21.68
CA LEU A 6 3.71 2.43 21.01
C LEU A 6 5.06 1.81 21.37
N THR A 7 5.10 0.91 22.35
CA THR A 7 6.26 0.08 22.69
C THR A 7 6.21 -1.24 21.92
N SER A 8 7.34 -1.94 21.84
CA SER A 8 7.41 -3.23 21.15
C SER A 8 6.60 -4.30 21.90
N PRO A 9 5.73 -5.10 21.23
CA PRO A 9 5.34 -5.01 19.82
C PRO A 9 4.35 -3.86 19.55
N ARG A 10 4.68 -3.00 18.59
CA ARG A 10 3.93 -1.77 18.28
C ARG A 10 2.68 -2.12 17.47
N HIS A 11 1.52 -1.75 17.97
CA HIS A 11 0.26 -2.11 17.31
C HIS A 11 -0.88 -1.16 17.70
N VAL A 12 -1.93 -1.16 16.87
CA VAL A 12 -3.19 -0.48 17.14
C VAL A 12 -4.35 -1.44 16.93
N ARG A 13 -5.31 -1.41 17.86
CA ARG A 13 -6.59 -2.12 17.77
C ARG A 13 -7.60 -1.20 17.09
N LEU A 14 -8.17 -1.66 15.99
CA LEU A 14 -9.14 -0.92 15.18
C LEU A 14 -10.46 -1.70 15.10
N PHE A 15 -11.57 -0.98 15.14
CA PHE A 15 -12.90 -1.56 14.98
C PHE A 15 -13.47 -1.20 13.61
N GLY A 16 -13.78 -2.22 12.81
CA GLY A 16 -14.37 -2.07 11.48
C GLY A 16 -15.90 -2.17 11.48
N LYS A 17 -16.48 -2.29 10.27
CA LYS A 17 -17.92 -2.51 10.09
C LYS A 17 -18.35 -3.81 10.78
N GLY A 18 -19.43 -3.73 11.58
CA GLY A 18 -19.94 -4.85 12.38
C GLY A 18 -19.11 -5.15 13.63
N SER A 19 -18.41 -4.15 14.18
CA SER A 19 -17.55 -4.27 15.36
C SER A 19 -16.43 -5.30 15.25
N LYS A 20 -16.06 -5.66 14.01
CA LYS A 20 -14.95 -6.58 13.77
C LYS A 20 -13.65 -5.91 14.18
N GLU A 21 -13.02 -6.48 15.20
CA GLU A 21 -11.72 -6.05 15.69
C GLU A 21 -10.61 -6.44 14.70
N ARG A 22 -9.61 -5.56 14.56
CA ARG A 22 -8.40 -5.80 13.79
C ARG A 22 -7.20 -5.27 14.57
N LEU A 23 -6.18 -6.11 14.69
CA LEU A 23 -4.89 -5.71 15.23
C LEU A 23 -3.98 -5.33 14.07
N CYS A 24 -3.61 -4.04 13.98
CA CYS A 24 -2.75 -3.52 12.94
C CYS A 24 -1.36 -3.21 13.53
N PRO A 25 -0.28 -3.88 13.09
CA PRO A 25 1.06 -3.50 13.51
C PRO A 25 1.39 -2.09 13.04
N LEU A 26 2.22 -1.38 13.80
CA LEU A 26 2.66 -0.03 13.43
C LEU A 26 4.12 -0.07 13.01
N TRP A 27 4.45 0.66 11.94
CA TRP A 27 5.84 1.00 11.65
C TRP A 27 6.46 1.80 12.80
N ARG A 28 7.78 1.69 12.95
CA ARG A 28 8.53 2.38 14.00
C ARG A 28 8.30 3.88 13.91
N GLU A 29 8.44 4.44 12.72
CA GLU A 29 8.30 5.87 12.41
C GLU A 29 6.87 6.35 12.71
N THR A 30 5.87 5.49 12.47
CA THR A 30 4.47 5.81 12.80
C THR A 30 4.27 5.86 14.32
N ALA A 31 4.83 4.91 15.06
CA ALA A 31 4.72 4.90 16.51
C ALA A 31 5.45 6.08 17.15
N GLU A 32 6.63 6.46 16.62
CA GLU A 32 7.38 7.64 17.05
C GLU A 32 6.61 8.94 16.80
N ALA A 33 6.03 9.09 15.61
CA ALA A 33 5.18 10.25 15.30
C ALA A 33 3.95 10.32 16.22
N LEU A 34 3.33 9.18 16.54
CA LEU A 34 2.21 9.12 17.48
C LEU A 34 2.64 9.42 18.91
N ALA A 35 3.83 9.01 19.34
CA ALA A 35 4.37 9.34 20.66
C ALA A 35 4.60 10.84 20.80
N ALA A 36 5.26 11.45 19.80
CA ALA A 36 5.48 12.90 19.74
C ALA A 36 4.15 13.69 19.73
N LEU A 37 3.11 13.15 19.09
CA LEU A 37 1.78 13.77 19.12
C LEU A 37 1.14 13.77 20.51
N ARG A 38 1.49 12.80 21.37
CA ARG A 38 0.96 12.69 22.74
C ARG A 38 1.71 13.58 23.72
N THR A 39 3.03 13.69 23.61
CA THR A 39 3.83 14.55 24.50
C THR A 39 3.43 16.02 24.38
N VAL A 40 3.11 16.49 23.17
CA VAL A 40 2.60 17.86 22.93
C VAL A 40 1.21 18.10 23.56
N ARG A 41 0.54 17.07 24.08
CA ARG A 41 -0.86 17.13 24.57
C ARG A 41 -1.03 16.82 26.05
N GLU A 42 0.05 16.73 26.82
CA GLU A 42 -0.02 16.59 28.28
C GLU A 42 -0.85 17.75 28.87
N GLY A 43 -2.11 17.46 29.26
CA GLY A 43 -3.07 18.46 29.77
C GLY A 43 -4.52 18.32 29.26
N HIS A 44 -4.79 17.53 28.22
CA HIS A 44 -6.15 17.31 27.74
C HIS A 44 -6.73 15.97 28.25
N ALA A 45 -7.88 16.02 28.93
CA ALA A 45 -8.57 14.85 29.50
C ALA A 45 -9.14 13.86 28.46
N ASP A 46 -9.18 14.24 27.18
CA ASP A 46 -9.71 13.39 26.11
C ASP A 46 -8.66 12.33 25.69
N GLN A 47 -9.04 11.05 25.76
CA GLN A 47 -8.16 9.92 25.46
C GLN A 47 -7.89 9.71 23.95
N ARG A 48 -8.35 10.63 23.10
CA ARG A 48 -8.25 10.53 21.64
C ARG A 48 -6.84 10.83 21.14
N VAL A 49 -6.38 9.98 20.22
CA VAL A 49 -5.06 10.13 19.56
C VAL A 49 -5.04 11.31 18.59
N PHE A 50 -6.16 11.61 17.93
CA PHE A 50 -6.27 12.72 16.98
C PHE A 50 -7.34 13.73 17.44
N CYS A 51 -6.90 14.93 17.79
CA CYS A 51 -7.76 16.05 18.18
C CYS A 51 -7.56 17.25 17.25
N ASN A 52 -8.56 18.10 17.18
CA ASN A 52 -8.50 19.40 16.55
C ASN A 52 -7.90 20.45 17.52
N ARG A 53 -7.73 21.69 17.04
CA ARG A 53 -7.15 22.79 17.83
C ARG A 53 -7.96 23.19 19.08
N LYS A 54 -9.23 22.81 19.16
CA LYS A 54 -10.10 23.05 20.33
C LYS A 54 -10.08 21.87 21.32
N GLY A 55 -9.22 20.87 21.12
CA GLY A 55 -9.12 19.68 21.97
C GLY A 55 -10.16 18.59 21.68
N ALA A 56 -11.19 18.86 20.86
CA ALA A 56 -12.17 17.85 20.47
C ALA A 56 -11.61 16.88 19.41
N GLY A 57 -12.17 15.68 19.30
CA GLY A 57 -11.73 14.69 18.32
C GLY A 57 -11.69 15.19 16.86
N LEU A 58 -10.67 14.76 16.12
CA LEU A 58 -10.52 15.11 14.71
C LEU A 58 -11.63 14.46 13.88
N THR A 59 -12.34 15.26 13.09
CA THR A 59 -13.39 14.78 12.18
C THR A 59 -12.79 14.27 10.86
N ARG A 60 -13.59 13.54 10.09
CA ARG A 60 -13.22 13.10 8.73
C ARG A 60 -12.87 14.28 7.83
N ASP A 61 -13.65 15.35 7.87
CA ASP A 61 -13.40 16.56 7.09
C ASP A 61 -12.16 17.31 7.58
N GLY A 62 -11.92 17.30 8.90
CA GLY A 62 -10.69 17.82 9.49
C GLY A 62 -9.45 17.06 8.98
N ALA A 63 -9.51 15.73 8.94
CA ALA A 63 -8.43 14.91 8.39
C ALA A 63 -8.21 15.17 6.89
N ALA A 64 -9.30 15.29 6.12
CA ALA A 64 -9.23 15.63 4.70
C ALA A 64 -8.66 17.04 4.45
N TYR A 65 -9.02 18.01 5.30
CA TYR A 65 -8.45 19.36 5.28
C TYR A 65 -6.95 19.34 5.58
N LEU A 66 -6.53 18.63 6.63
CA LEU A 66 -5.10 18.51 6.98
C LEU A 66 -4.31 17.87 5.84
N LEU A 67 -4.84 16.80 5.24
CA LEU A 67 -4.20 16.16 4.09
C LEU A 67 -4.02 17.16 2.93
N ARG A 68 -5.06 17.90 2.56
CA ARG A 68 -4.95 18.94 1.51
C ARG A 68 -3.93 20.03 1.86
N LYS A 69 -3.92 20.49 3.11
CA LYS A 69 -2.98 21.50 3.61
C LYS A 69 -1.53 21.02 3.45
N TYR A 70 -1.20 19.83 3.94
CA TYR A 70 0.16 19.30 3.84
C TYR A 70 0.55 18.92 2.41
N MET A 71 -0.42 18.50 1.58
CA MET A 71 -0.19 18.30 0.15
C MET A 71 0.22 19.59 -0.57
N ALA A 72 -0.45 20.71 -0.28
CA ALA A 72 -0.07 22.01 -0.84
C ALA A 72 1.33 22.45 -0.40
N LEU A 73 1.72 22.16 0.85
CA LEU A 73 3.07 22.43 1.36
C LEU A 73 4.12 21.54 0.67
N ALA A 74 3.88 20.24 0.58
CA ALA A 74 4.78 19.29 -0.09
C ALA A 74 4.94 19.60 -1.59
N ALA A 75 3.90 20.15 -2.23
CA ALA A 75 3.95 20.56 -3.62
C ALA A 75 4.93 21.73 -3.90
N ARG A 76 5.37 22.46 -2.85
CA ARG A 76 6.41 23.50 -2.95
C ARG A 76 7.80 22.90 -3.19
N THR A 77 8.10 21.77 -2.54
CA THR A 77 9.38 21.05 -2.69
C THR A 77 9.33 19.97 -3.77
N SER A 78 8.15 19.46 -4.08
CA SER A 78 7.93 18.42 -5.11
C SER A 78 6.83 18.85 -6.09
N PRO A 79 7.18 19.58 -7.18
CA PRO A 79 6.24 20.10 -8.16
C PRO A 79 5.30 19.05 -8.78
N ALA A 80 5.77 17.80 -8.92
CA ALA A 80 4.97 16.69 -9.44
C ALA A 80 3.68 16.43 -8.65
N LEU A 81 3.66 16.78 -7.36
CA LEU A 81 2.48 16.60 -6.50
C LEU A 81 1.35 17.59 -6.83
N ARG A 82 1.63 18.72 -7.49
CA ARG A 82 0.60 19.73 -7.85
C ARG A 82 -0.50 19.17 -8.74
N ARG A 83 -0.17 18.19 -9.58
CA ARG A 83 -1.09 17.58 -10.55
C ARG A 83 -1.77 16.32 -10.03
N ARG A 84 -1.45 15.86 -8.81
CA ARG A 84 -1.95 14.60 -8.25
C ARG A 84 -3.10 14.87 -7.28
N ARG A 85 -4.23 14.19 -7.48
CA ARG A 85 -5.35 14.19 -6.53
C ARG A 85 -5.10 13.13 -5.46
N ILE A 86 -4.52 13.54 -4.33
CA ILE A 86 -4.21 12.63 -3.22
C ILE A 86 -5.35 12.65 -2.19
N ALA A 87 -5.85 11.46 -1.86
CA ALA A 87 -6.89 11.22 -0.87
C ALA A 87 -6.52 9.96 -0.05
N PRO A 88 -7.17 9.71 1.11
CA PRO A 88 -6.79 8.60 1.98
C PRO A 88 -6.79 7.21 1.29
N HIS A 89 -7.71 6.97 0.35
CA HIS A 89 -7.75 5.72 -0.41
C HIS A 89 -6.57 5.59 -1.38
N VAL A 90 -6.04 6.69 -1.91
CA VAL A 90 -4.84 6.72 -2.77
C VAL A 90 -3.61 6.36 -1.94
N LEU A 91 -3.47 6.97 -0.75
CA LEU A 91 -2.38 6.63 0.18
C LEU A 91 -2.40 5.15 0.58
N ARG A 92 -3.59 4.60 0.87
CA ARG A 92 -3.75 3.17 1.17
C ARG A 92 -3.29 2.30 0.00
N HIS A 93 -3.68 2.67 -1.23
CA HIS A 93 -3.27 1.94 -2.43
C HIS A 93 -1.76 2.00 -2.65
N SER A 94 -1.14 3.18 -2.52
CA SER A 94 0.31 3.35 -2.63
C SER A 94 1.07 2.51 -1.60
N CYS A 95 0.59 2.47 -0.35
CA CYS A 95 1.15 1.58 0.68
C CYS A 95 1.08 0.10 0.28
N ALA A 96 -0.07 -0.34 -0.24
CA ALA A 96 -0.25 -1.72 -0.68
C ALA A 96 0.70 -2.10 -1.83
N VAL A 97 0.84 -1.21 -2.82
CA VAL A 97 1.76 -1.40 -3.94
C VAL A 97 3.21 -1.43 -3.44
N ALA A 98 3.61 -0.55 -2.52
CA ALA A 98 4.96 -0.55 -1.95
C ALA A 98 5.28 -1.84 -1.19
N LEU A 99 4.33 -2.37 -0.41
CA LEU A 99 4.50 -3.66 0.26
C LEU A 99 4.60 -4.82 -0.74
N LEU A 100 3.80 -4.77 -1.80
CA LEU A 100 3.86 -5.78 -2.86
C LEU A 100 5.19 -5.75 -3.62
N GLN A 101 5.70 -4.55 -3.92
CA GLN A 101 7.02 -4.34 -4.53
C GLN A 101 8.15 -4.89 -3.66
N ALA A 102 8.01 -4.79 -2.34
CA ALA A 102 8.95 -5.36 -1.38
C ALA A 102 8.83 -6.89 -1.24
N GLY A 103 7.95 -7.54 -2.02
CA GLY A 103 7.76 -8.99 -2.00
C GLY A 103 6.89 -9.50 -0.86
N VAL A 104 6.15 -8.63 -0.17
CA VAL A 104 5.24 -9.06 0.91
C VAL A 104 4.07 -9.82 0.31
N ASP A 105 3.72 -10.94 0.92
CA ASP A 105 2.62 -11.78 0.46
C ASP A 105 1.28 -10.99 0.45
N ILE A 106 0.50 -11.20 -0.60
CA ILE A 106 -0.77 -10.49 -0.82
C ILE A 106 -1.79 -10.75 0.29
N THR A 107 -1.76 -11.92 0.92
CA THR A 107 -2.63 -12.25 2.06
C THR A 107 -2.26 -11.43 3.29
N VAL A 108 -0.97 -11.24 3.54
CA VAL A 108 -0.45 -10.38 4.62
C VAL A 108 -0.83 -8.92 4.37
N ILE A 109 -0.68 -8.43 3.13
CA ILE A 109 -1.07 -7.05 2.75
C ILE A 109 -2.58 -6.86 2.95
N ARG A 110 -3.39 -7.84 2.54
CA ARG A 110 -4.85 -7.80 2.68
C ARG A 110 -5.26 -7.70 4.15
N ASP A 111 -4.63 -8.51 5.00
CA ASP A 111 -4.96 -8.57 6.42
C ASP A 111 -4.51 -7.28 7.13
N TYR A 112 -3.31 -6.77 6.79
CA TYR A 112 -2.79 -5.47 7.25
C TYR A 112 -3.70 -4.28 6.87
N LEU A 113 -4.16 -4.23 5.61
CA LEU A 113 -5.01 -3.15 5.10
C LEU A 113 -6.50 -3.37 5.35
N GLY A 114 -6.89 -4.48 5.96
CA GLY A 114 -8.25 -4.75 6.38
C GLY A 114 -9.33 -4.69 5.30
N HIS A 115 -9.01 -5.02 4.04
CA HIS A 115 -9.98 -5.06 2.96
C HIS A 115 -10.95 -6.23 3.14
N ALA A 116 -12.24 -5.92 3.36
CA ALA A 116 -13.30 -6.92 3.51
C ALA A 116 -13.79 -7.50 2.16
N THR A 117 -13.41 -6.92 1.02
CA THR A 117 -13.87 -7.34 -0.31
C THR A 117 -12.72 -7.63 -1.26
N ILE A 118 -12.80 -8.83 -1.84
CA ILE A 118 -11.84 -9.48 -2.75
C ILE A 118 -11.60 -8.69 -4.05
N ALA A 119 -12.46 -7.72 -4.39
CA ALA A 119 -12.40 -6.93 -5.63
C ALA A 119 -11.14 -6.07 -5.83
N THR A 120 -10.35 -5.80 -4.77
CA THR A 120 -9.06 -5.08 -4.88
C THR A 120 -7.85 -6.00 -5.02
N THR A 121 -8.01 -7.31 -4.75
CA THR A 121 -6.97 -8.33 -4.89
C THR A 121 -6.55 -8.49 -6.34
N SER A 122 -7.48 -8.44 -7.30
CA SER A 122 -7.17 -8.56 -8.74
C SER A 122 -6.23 -7.46 -9.24
N ARG A 123 -6.31 -6.25 -8.66
CA ARG A 123 -5.39 -5.16 -8.98
C ARG A 123 -3.98 -5.44 -8.45
N TYR A 124 -3.87 -6.00 -7.24
CA TYR A 124 -2.59 -6.42 -6.69
C TYR A 124 -2.01 -7.63 -7.43
N VAL A 125 -2.83 -8.58 -7.89
CA VAL A 125 -2.38 -9.69 -8.75
C VAL A 125 -1.84 -9.15 -10.08
N ALA A 126 -2.52 -8.20 -10.72
CA ALA A 126 -2.04 -7.56 -11.93
C ALA A 126 -0.70 -6.81 -11.70
N THR A 127 -0.59 -6.09 -10.57
CA THR A 127 0.66 -5.41 -10.18
C THR A 127 1.79 -6.39 -9.89
N ASN A 128 1.51 -7.54 -9.26
CA ASN A 128 2.48 -8.63 -9.04
C ASN A 128 2.93 -9.24 -10.38
N LEU A 129 1.99 -9.47 -11.31
CA LEU A 129 2.31 -9.97 -12.63
C LEU A 129 3.20 -8.99 -13.40
N GLN A 130 2.93 -7.68 -13.32
CA GLN A 130 3.78 -6.66 -13.94
C GLN A 130 5.17 -6.63 -13.30
N MET A 131 5.28 -6.64 -11.98
CA MET A 131 6.59 -6.69 -11.28
C MET A 131 7.38 -7.94 -11.61
N LYS A 132 6.71 -9.10 -11.69
CA LYS A 132 7.34 -10.34 -12.13
C LYS A 132 7.80 -10.26 -13.57
N ARG A 133 7.04 -9.63 -14.47
CA ARG A 133 7.46 -9.37 -15.85
C ARG A 133 8.66 -8.43 -15.89
N ASP A 134 8.61 -7.29 -15.22
CA ASP A 134 9.70 -6.32 -15.19
C ASP A 134 10.99 -6.97 -14.63
N ALA A 135 10.88 -7.79 -13.57
CA ALA A 135 12.01 -8.52 -13.02
C ALA A 135 12.57 -9.60 -13.98
N LEU A 136 11.69 -10.29 -14.72
CA LEU A 136 12.10 -11.25 -15.75
C LEU A 136 12.76 -10.54 -16.93
N GLU A 137 12.19 -9.44 -17.43
CA GLU A 137 12.75 -8.63 -18.51
C GLU A 137 14.12 -8.08 -18.11
N GLN A 138 14.25 -7.52 -16.91
CA GLN A 138 15.52 -7.04 -16.38
C GLN A 138 16.57 -8.16 -16.24
N PHE A 139 16.17 -9.37 -15.84
CA PHE A 139 17.05 -10.54 -15.84
C PHE A 139 17.55 -10.88 -17.26
N TRP A 140 16.67 -10.88 -18.26
CA TRP A 140 17.04 -11.14 -19.66
C TRP A 140 17.95 -10.06 -20.24
N ASP A 141 17.72 -8.80 -19.89
CA ASP A 141 18.57 -7.67 -20.29
C ASP A 141 19.97 -7.76 -19.68
N GLN A 142 20.08 -8.20 -18.43
CA GLN A 142 21.35 -8.25 -17.69
C GLN A 142 22.13 -9.55 -17.89
N SER A 143 21.45 -10.67 -18.11
CA SER A 143 22.08 -11.99 -18.25
C SER A 143 22.91 -12.14 -19.53
N GLY A 144 22.80 -11.20 -20.48
CA GLY A 144 23.44 -11.32 -21.80
C GLY A 144 22.90 -12.50 -22.62
N LEU A 145 21.84 -13.16 -22.14
CA LEU A 145 21.18 -14.29 -22.79
C LEU A 145 20.09 -13.84 -23.77
N ALA A 146 19.95 -12.53 -24.01
CA ALA A 146 19.07 -11.98 -25.03
C ALA A 146 19.32 -12.71 -26.35
N SER A 147 18.36 -13.56 -26.74
CA SER A 147 18.47 -14.47 -27.88
C SER A 147 18.73 -13.66 -29.15
N THR A 148 19.99 -13.58 -29.56
CA THR A 148 20.40 -12.93 -30.82
C THR A 148 20.01 -13.73 -32.06
N HIS A 149 19.45 -14.94 -31.92
CA HIS A 149 18.99 -15.74 -33.04
C HIS A 149 17.74 -16.55 -32.73
N THR A 150 16.56 -15.96 -32.94
CA THR A 150 15.38 -16.78 -33.23
C THR A 150 15.52 -17.32 -34.66
N ARG A 151 16.02 -18.55 -34.82
CA ARG A 151 15.75 -19.28 -36.07
C ARG A 151 14.24 -19.38 -36.19
N PRO A 152 13.62 -18.92 -37.30
CA PRO A 152 12.18 -19.05 -37.47
C PRO A 152 11.81 -20.53 -37.31
N TRP A 153 10.96 -20.82 -36.33
CA TRP A 153 10.50 -22.17 -36.07
C TRP A 153 9.77 -22.68 -37.32
N ARG A 154 10.29 -23.74 -37.93
CA ARG A 154 9.66 -24.43 -39.05
C ARG A 154 9.01 -25.70 -38.52
N PRO A 155 7.68 -25.74 -38.38
CA PRO A 155 7.00 -26.96 -37.97
C PRO A 155 7.30 -28.09 -38.96
N LYS A 156 7.52 -29.29 -38.42
CA LYS A 156 7.57 -30.48 -39.26
C LYS A 156 6.16 -30.77 -39.81
N PRO A 157 6.04 -31.24 -41.07
CA PRO A 157 4.74 -31.50 -41.70
C PRO A 157 3.84 -32.41 -40.86
N ASP A 158 4.41 -33.39 -40.15
CA ASP A 158 3.67 -34.33 -39.29
C ASP A 158 2.96 -33.63 -38.12
N VAL A 159 3.56 -32.55 -37.58
CA VAL A 159 2.98 -31.77 -36.49
C VAL A 159 1.80 -30.94 -36.99
N LEU A 160 1.90 -30.41 -38.21
CA LEU A 160 0.79 -29.69 -38.85
C LEU A 160 -0.36 -30.65 -39.19
N ALA A 161 -0.04 -31.85 -39.67
CA ALA A 161 -1.03 -32.88 -39.97
C ALA A 161 -1.79 -33.33 -38.70
N TYR A 162 -1.08 -33.51 -37.58
CA TYR A 162 -1.70 -33.85 -36.30
C TYR A 162 -2.61 -32.75 -35.77
N LEU A 163 -2.19 -31.48 -35.81
CA LEU A 163 -3.00 -30.35 -35.37
C LEU A 163 -4.23 -30.09 -36.26
N ALA A 164 -4.16 -30.47 -37.54
CA ALA A 164 -5.28 -30.37 -38.48
C ALA A 164 -6.25 -31.56 -38.42
N SER A 165 -5.88 -32.65 -37.72
CA SER A 165 -6.74 -33.82 -37.49
C SER A 165 -7.58 -33.76 -36.21
N VAL A 166 -7.47 -32.66 -35.45
CA VAL A 166 -8.27 -32.35 -34.25
C VAL A 166 -9.24 -31.23 -34.59
#